data_AF-M1Z1M8-F1
#
_entry.id   AF-M1Z1M8-F1
#
_cell.length_a   1.000
_cell.length_b   1.000
_cell.length_c   1.000
_cell.angle_alpha   90.00
_cell.angle_beta   90.00
_cell.angle_gamma   90.00
#
_symmetry.space_group_name_H-M   'P 1'
#
loop_
_entity.id
_entity.type
_entity.pdbx_description
1 polymer ?
#
loop_
_entity_poly.entity_id
_entity_poly.type
_entity_poly.pdbx_seq_one_letter_code
_entity_poly.pdbx_strand_id
1 'polypeptide(L)'
;MAEKFKVLYYVNQFFGQIGGEDKAGMEPMYKEETVGPAMGFNSSLKGEGEVIGTLICGDNYFNENKEEALEYILKVIKDNNPDIVVTGPAFNAGRYGMACAEIAKAVVKELNIPVVSGMYIENPGLDVCKDIAIVAETSDSAAGMRKALPVMANLVRKIAKGEELGLPEEEGYIPQGKRLTVFAEKRGSQRAVEMLLARLNDEEFQTELPMPVFDTVDPAPAIKDLSKATIALVTSGGMVPLGNPDRIQSASAQKWGKYDVSSRDALTGEYCTIHGGFDPVYANELPDRVAPLDILKELEKEGYIGKAFEYFYTTTGTGTSVGNSVKFGTEIGKELKEAGVDGVILTST
;
A
#
# COMPACT_ATOMS: atom_id res chain seq x y z
N MET A 1 36.96 -24.06 -4.30
CA MET A 1 35.58 -23.77 -4.73
C MET A 1 35.18 -22.48 -4.05
N ALA A 2 34.60 -21.51 -4.76
CA ALA A 2 34.06 -20.32 -4.11
C ALA A 2 33.01 -20.74 -3.07
N GLU A 3 32.97 -20.07 -1.93
CA GLU A 3 31.96 -20.32 -0.90
C GLU A 3 30.58 -19.96 -1.46
N LYS A 4 29.62 -20.89 -1.39
CA LYS A 4 28.26 -20.66 -1.85
C LYS A 4 27.55 -19.78 -0.84
N PHE A 5 26.84 -18.76 -1.33
CA PHE A 5 25.97 -17.98 -0.46
C PHE A 5 24.75 -18.81 -0.02
N LYS A 6 24.29 -18.56 1.19
CA LYS A 6 23.21 -19.28 1.87
C LYS A 6 21.89 -18.52 1.75
N VAL A 7 20.85 -19.22 1.31
CA VAL A 7 19.51 -18.68 1.16
C VAL A 7 18.57 -19.36 2.14
N LEU A 8 17.82 -18.59 2.92
CA LEU A 8 16.65 -19.11 3.63
C LEU A 8 15.38 -18.74 2.87
N TYR A 9 14.49 -19.72 2.68
CA TYR A 9 13.34 -19.57 1.79
C TYR A 9 12.02 -19.66 2.57
N TYR A 10 11.12 -18.70 2.40
CA TYR A 10 9.82 -18.67 3.08
C TYR A 10 8.66 -18.96 2.11
N VAL A 11 7.81 -19.90 2.51
CA VAL A 11 6.57 -20.27 1.79
C VAL A 11 5.37 -20.38 2.72
N ASN A 12 4.15 -20.30 2.16
CA ASN A 12 2.95 -20.65 2.89
C ASN A 12 2.75 -22.17 2.99
N GLN A 13 1.71 -22.61 3.69
CA GLN A 13 1.35 -24.02 3.86
C GLN A 13 1.14 -24.77 2.53
N PHE A 14 0.60 -24.10 1.51
CA PHE A 14 0.29 -24.70 0.21
C PHE A 14 1.57 -24.99 -0.56
N PHE A 15 2.43 -23.98 -0.73
CA PHE A 15 3.73 -24.15 -1.38
C PHE A 15 4.72 -24.94 -0.53
N GLY A 16 4.53 -24.96 0.79
CA GLY A 16 5.22 -25.83 1.74
C GLY A 16 4.74 -27.29 1.71
N GLN A 17 3.83 -27.65 0.80
CA GLN A 17 3.31 -29.02 0.62
C GLN A 17 2.71 -29.62 1.90
N ILE A 18 2.17 -28.79 2.80
CA ILE A 18 1.51 -29.23 4.04
C ILE A 18 0.02 -29.46 3.82
N GLY A 19 -0.64 -28.59 3.05
CA GLY A 19 -2.07 -28.66 2.77
C GLY A 19 -2.61 -27.35 2.20
N GLY A 20 -3.92 -27.27 1.99
CA GLY A 20 -4.58 -26.08 1.44
C GLY A 20 -5.11 -25.16 2.54
N GLU A 21 -6.37 -24.75 2.39
CA GLU A 21 -7.08 -23.94 3.38
C GLU A 21 -7.23 -24.64 4.74
N ASP A 22 -7.35 -25.97 4.75
CA ASP A 22 -7.46 -26.77 5.98
C ASP A 22 -6.22 -26.69 6.89
N LYS A 23 -5.08 -26.29 6.31
CA LYS A 23 -3.81 -26.08 7.02
C LYS A 23 -3.40 -24.61 7.13
N ALA A 24 -4.25 -23.67 6.70
CA ALA A 24 -3.93 -22.24 6.76
C ALA A 24 -3.74 -21.72 8.20
N GLY A 25 -4.24 -22.43 9.21
CA GLY A 25 -4.05 -22.10 10.64
C GLY A 25 -2.82 -22.72 11.29
N MET A 26 -1.88 -23.31 10.53
CA MET A 26 -0.69 -23.94 11.11
C MET A 26 0.34 -22.92 11.61
N GLU A 27 0.94 -23.22 12.76
CA GLU A 27 2.10 -22.49 13.29
C GLU A 27 3.29 -22.52 12.32
N PRO A 28 4.19 -21.52 12.38
CA PRO A 28 5.40 -21.54 11.57
C PRO A 28 6.29 -22.73 11.95
N MET A 29 6.88 -23.35 10.93
CA MET A 29 7.84 -24.44 11.09
C MET A 29 9.03 -24.27 10.16
N TYR A 30 10.15 -24.84 10.56
CA TYR A 30 11.38 -24.89 9.77
C TYR A 30 11.70 -26.30 9.31
N LYS A 31 12.18 -26.42 8.07
CA LYS A 31 12.71 -27.65 7.49
C LYS A 31 14.07 -27.37 6.85
N GLU A 32 15.07 -28.21 7.14
CA GLU A 32 16.41 -28.13 6.51
C GLU A 32 16.42 -28.58 5.03
N GLU A 33 15.28 -29.04 4.51
CA GLU A 33 15.09 -29.41 3.11
C GLU A 33 14.51 -28.25 2.28
N THR A 34 14.76 -28.29 0.97
CA THR A 34 14.09 -27.43 0.00
C THR A 34 12.69 -27.97 -0.27
N VAL A 35 11.64 -27.18 0.00
CA VAL A 35 10.25 -27.60 -0.20
C VAL A 35 9.56 -26.74 -1.26
N GLY A 36 8.81 -27.39 -2.15
CA GLY A 36 7.98 -26.73 -3.16
C GLY A 36 8.78 -25.79 -4.09
N PRO A 37 8.40 -24.50 -4.23
CA PRO A 37 9.10 -23.54 -5.09
C PRO A 37 10.60 -23.41 -4.79
N ALA A 38 11.01 -23.62 -3.53
CA ALA A 38 12.41 -23.57 -3.12
C ALA A 38 13.30 -24.56 -3.90
N MET A 39 12.75 -25.71 -4.32
CA MET A 39 13.50 -26.69 -5.12
C MET A 39 13.84 -26.17 -6.52
N GLY A 40 12.86 -25.59 -7.20
CA GLY A 40 13.03 -24.99 -8.53
C GLY A 40 13.90 -23.74 -8.48
N PHE A 41 13.77 -22.96 -7.41
CA PHE A 41 14.61 -21.81 -7.13
C PHE A 41 16.08 -22.24 -6.90
N ASN A 42 16.33 -23.23 -6.05
CA ASN A 42 17.68 -23.73 -5.75
C ASN A 42 18.39 -24.22 -7.03
N SER A 43 17.65 -24.90 -7.90
CA SER A 43 18.17 -25.30 -9.22
C SER A 43 18.54 -24.09 -10.11
N SER A 44 17.78 -23.00 -9.99
CA SER A 44 17.99 -21.76 -10.76
C SER A 44 19.16 -20.92 -10.25
N LEU A 45 19.70 -21.19 -9.05
CA LEU A 45 20.92 -20.56 -8.53
C LEU A 45 22.20 -21.02 -9.25
N LYS A 46 22.11 -22.06 -10.11
CA LYS A 46 23.22 -22.58 -10.93
C LYS A 46 24.48 -22.95 -10.12
N GLY A 47 24.30 -23.36 -8.87
CA GLY A 47 25.37 -23.78 -7.97
C GLY A 47 26.20 -22.65 -7.35
N GLU A 48 25.86 -21.38 -7.59
CA GLU A 48 26.52 -20.21 -6.99
C GLU A 48 26.05 -19.96 -5.54
N GLY A 49 24.85 -20.43 -5.21
CA GLY A 49 24.27 -20.38 -3.88
C GLY A 49 23.49 -21.66 -3.58
N GLU A 50 22.99 -21.76 -2.35
CA GLU A 50 22.25 -22.92 -1.88
C GLU A 50 21.12 -22.50 -0.93
N VAL A 51 19.93 -23.06 -1.15
CA VAL A 51 18.83 -22.94 -0.19
C VAL A 51 19.09 -23.90 0.96
N ILE A 52 19.42 -23.35 2.12
CA ILE A 52 19.81 -24.12 3.32
C ILE A 52 18.62 -24.59 4.15
N GLY A 53 17.42 -24.09 3.84
CA GLY A 53 16.19 -24.56 4.46
C GLY A 53 14.98 -23.72 4.06
N THR A 54 13.80 -24.27 4.38
CA THR A 54 12.50 -23.71 4.07
C THR A 54 11.71 -23.43 5.35
N LEU A 55 11.30 -22.18 5.53
CA LEU A 55 10.30 -21.77 6.51
C LEU A 55 8.91 -21.87 5.91
N ILE A 56 7.98 -22.47 6.65
CA ILE A 56 6.60 -22.72 6.22
C ILE A 56 5.67 -22.19 7.30
N CYS A 57 4.69 -21.36 6.94
CA CYS A 57 3.68 -20.86 7.88
C CYS A 57 2.29 -20.85 7.24
N GLY A 58 1.24 -21.08 8.04
CA GLY A 58 -0.12 -20.98 7.57
C GLY A 58 -0.53 -19.53 7.33
N ASP A 59 -1.17 -19.26 6.20
CA ASP A 59 -1.63 -17.91 5.83
C ASP A 59 -2.53 -17.25 6.89
N ASN A 60 -3.47 -17.98 7.49
CA ASN A 60 -4.33 -17.44 8.56
C ASN A 60 -3.52 -17.22 9.83
N TYR A 61 -2.71 -18.20 10.21
CA TYR A 61 -1.94 -18.12 11.45
C TYR A 61 -1.04 -16.89 11.47
N PHE A 62 -0.31 -16.62 10.38
CA PHE A 62 0.55 -15.44 10.31
C PHE A 62 -0.23 -14.13 10.43
N ASN A 63 -1.38 -14.02 9.75
CA ASN A 63 -2.18 -12.80 9.75
C ASN A 63 -2.93 -12.58 11.07
N GLU A 64 -3.24 -13.64 11.81
CA GLU A 64 -3.93 -13.58 13.10
C GLU A 64 -2.96 -13.47 14.30
N ASN A 65 -1.74 -14.03 14.20
CA ASN A 65 -0.75 -14.15 15.28
C ASN A 65 0.62 -13.60 14.81
N LYS A 66 0.59 -12.38 14.28
CA LYS A 66 1.72 -11.78 13.57
C LYS A 66 2.99 -11.66 14.42
N GLU A 67 2.85 -11.27 15.67
CA GLU A 67 3.99 -11.04 16.57
C GLU A 67 4.70 -12.36 16.87
N GLU A 68 3.96 -13.38 17.27
CA GLU A 68 4.49 -14.71 17.59
C GLU A 68 5.09 -15.39 16.35
N ALA A 69 4.42 -15.26 15.19
CA ALA A 69 4.91 -15.82 13.94
C ALA A 69 6.23 -15.17 13.50
N LEU A 70 6.33 -13.83 13.58
CA LEU A 70 7.55 -13.10 13.25
C LEU A 70 8.69 -13.43 14.23
N GLU A 71 8.41 -13.52 15.53
CA GLU A 71 9.43 -13.86 16.53
C GLU A 71 10.08 -15.22 16.21
N TYR A 72 9.27 -16.25 15.92
CA TYR A 72 9.79 -17.56 15.53
C TYR A 72 10.59 -17.49 14.22
N ILE A 73 10.03 -16.86 13.18
CA ILE A 73 10.66 -16.77 11.86
C ILE A 73 12.01 -16.06 11.94
N LEU A 74 12.08 -14.92 12.62
CA LEU A 74 13.31 -14.16 12.80
C LEU A 74 14.34 -14.92 13.62
N LYS A 75 13.91 -15.68 14.64
CA LYS A 75 14.79 -16.55 15.41
C LYS A 75 15.43 -17.61 14.51
N VAL A 76 14.64 -18.30 13.70
CA VAL A 76 15.17 -19.31 12.75
C VAL A 76 16.14 -18.66 11.76
N ILE A 77 15.84 -17.46 11.25
CA ILE A 77 16.75 -16.73 10.35
C ILE A 77 18.07 -16.41 11.05
N LYS A 78 18.04 -15.90 12.29
CA LYS A 78 19.25 -15.63 13.08
C LYS A 78 20.07 -16.90 13.32
N ASP A 79 19.42 -17.99 13.73
CA ASP A 79 20.09 -19.25 14.08
C ASP A 79 20.77 -19.90 12.86
N ASN A 80 20.24 -19.70 11.65
CA ASN A 80 20.80 -20.24 10.41
C ASN A 80 21.78 -19.29 9.70
N ASN A 81 21.81 -18.01 10.08
CA ASN A 81 22.71 -16.98 9.55
C ASN A 81 22.85 -16.98 8.01
N PRO A 82 21.76 -16.79 7.25
CA PRO A 82 21.80 -16.74 5.79
C PRO A 82 22.37 -15.42 5.29
N ASP A 83 22.92 -15.44 4.06
CA ASP A 83 23.38 -14.22 3.39
C ASP A 83 22.20 -13.42 2.81
N ILE A 84 21.10 -14.09 2.50
CA ILE A 84 19.90 -13.50 1.91
C ILE A 84 18.66 -14.34 2.23
N VAL A 85 17.52 -13.67 2.37
CA VAL A 85 16.22 -14.33 2.57
C VAL A 85 15.35 -14.16 1.33
N VAL A 86 14.60 -15.20 0.97
CA VAL A 86 13.62 -15.15 -0.11
C VAL A 86 12.24 -15.41 0.43
N THR A 87 11.26 -14.58 0.04
CA THR A 87 9.84 -14.79 0.36
C THR A 87 9.03 -14.94 -0.93
N GLY A 88 8.08 -15.86 -0.99
CA GLY A 88 7.25 -16.04 -2.19
C GLY A 88 7.82 -17.08 -3.18
N PRO A 89 7.46 -17.03 -4.48
CA PRO A 89 6.59 -16.05 -5.09
C PRO A 89 5.14 -16.17 -4.61
N ALA A 90 4.55 -15.04 -4.21
CA ALA A 90 3.17 -14.96 -3.73
C ALA A 90 2.14 -14.73 -4.85
N PHE A 91 2.57 -14.35 -6.07
CA PHE A 91 1.68 -14.03 -7.18
C PHE A 91 0.62 -13.01 -6.74
N ASN A 92 -0.67 -13.21 -7.02
CA ASN A 92 -1.76 -12.36 -6.50
C ASN A 92 -2.44 -12.92 -5.23
N ALA A 93 -1.80 -13.81 -4.48
CA ALA A 93 -2.36 -14.33 -3.23
C ALA A 93 -2.26 -13.28 -2.11
N GLY A 94 -3.40 -12.73 -1.68
CA GLY A 94 -3.45 -11.62 -0.72
C GLY A 94 -2.84 -11.93 0.65
N ARG A 95 -3.38 -12.93 1.39
CA ARG A 95 -2.88 -13.28 2.74
C ARG A 95 -1.40 -13.69 2.74
N TYR A 96 -1.01 -14.49 1.75
CA TYR A 96 0.36 -14.96 1.61
C TYR A 96 1.32 -13.82 1.20
N GLY A 97 0.89 -12.93 0.30
CA GLY A 97 1.67 -11.76 -0.11
C GLY A 97 1.90 -10.80 1.05
N MET A 98 0.87 -10.55 1.88
CA MET A 98 1.02 -9.78 3.12
C MET A 98 2.03 -10.42 4.08
N ALA A 99 1.98 -11.74 4.27
CA ALA A 99 2.95 -12.43 5.10
C ALA A 99 4.39 -12.29 4.57
N CYS A 100 4.57 -12.50 3.27
CA CYS A 100 5.86 -12.31 2.59
C CYS A 100 6.41 -10.90 2.76
N ALA A 101 5.55 -9.88 2.67
CA ALA A 101 5.93 -8.49 2.79
C ALA A 101 6.34 -8.10 4.22
N GLU A 102 5.59 -8.54 5.21
CA GLU A 102 5.86 -8.26 6.62
C GLU A 102 7.14 -8.95 7.10
N ILE A 103 7.37 -10.20 6.67
CA ILE A 103 8.63 -10.90 6.92
C ILE A 103 9.79 -10.16 6.24
N ALA A 104 9.64 -9.79 4.96
CA ALA A 104 10.69 -9.06 4.25
C ALA A 104 11.08 -7.76 4.98
N LYS A 105 10.07 -7.00 5.41
CA LYS A 105 10.25 -5.77 6.19
C LYS A 105 10.96 -6.00 7.52
N ALA A 106 10.54 -7.02 8.28
CA ALA A 106 11.13 -7.33 9.58
C ALA A 106 12.59 -7.78 9.44
N VAL A 107 12.87 -8.67 8.49
CA VAL A 107 14.24 -9.18 8.23
C VAL A 107 15.20 -8.06 7.85
N VAL A 108 14.81 -7.18 6.92
CA VAL A 108 15.68 -6.06 6.52
C VAL A 108 15.89 -5.07 7.67
N LYS A 109 14.83 -4.72 8.41
CA LYS A 109 14.93 -3.70 9.47
C LYS A 109 15.64 -4.19 10.74
N GLU A 110 15.42 -5.45 11.13
CA GLU A 110 15.92 -5.98 12.39
C GLU A 110 17.23 -6.74 12.25
N LEU A 111 17.44 -7.42 11.12
CA LEU A 111 18.59 -8.29 10.90
C LEU A 111 19.60 -7.69 9.92
N ASN A 112 19.20 -6.65 9.17
CA ASN A 112 20.01 -6.06 8.11
C ASN A 112 20.47 -7.11 7.06
N ILE A 113 19.62 -8.11 6.82
CA ILE A 113 19.82 -9.14 5.79
C ILE A 113 18.98 -8.74 4.57
N PRO A 114 19.53 -8.74 3.34
CA PRO A 114 18.76 -8.43 2.15
C PRO A 114 17.64 -9.44 1.92
N VAL A 115 16.56 -8.98 1.29
CA VAL A 115 15.40 -9.81 0.96
C VAL A 115 15.02 -9.63 -0.51
N VAL A 116 14.77 -10.76 -1.18
CA VAL A 116 14.08 -10.78 -2.48
C VAL A 116 12.72 -11.43 -2.31
N SER A 117 11.69 -10.77 -2.81
CA SER A 117 10.33 -11.33 -2.89
C SER A 117 9.89 -11.53 -4.35
N GLY A 118 8.72 -12.13 -4.55
CA GLY A 118 8.07 -12.23 -5.87
C GLY A 118 6.57 -12.04 -5.74
N MET A 119 6.01 -11.04 -6.42
CA MET A 119 4.59 -10.68 -6.29
C MET A 119 4.01 -10.20 -7.62
N TYR A 120 2.69 -10.32 -7.78
CA TYR A 120 1.96 -9.64 -8.85
C TYR A 120 1.80 -8.16 -8.50
N ILE A 121 1.70 -7.29 -9.51
CA ILE A 121 1.68 -5.83 -9.31
C ILE A 121 0.50 -5.33 -8.47
N GLU A 122 -0.61 -6.09 -8.43
CA GLU A 122 -1.79 -5.76 -7.61
C GLU A 122 -1.81 -6.48 -6.25
N ASN A 123 -0.76 -7.23 -5.91
CA ASN A 123 -0.73 -7.93 -4.62
C ASN A 123 -0.68 -6.90 -3.48
N PRO A 124 -1.56 -6.98 -2.46
CA PRO A 124 -1.60 -6.01 -1.36
C PRO A 124 -0.30 -5.94 -0.55
N GLY A 125 0.50 -7.01 -0.52
CA GLY A 125 1.80 -7.04 0.14
C GLY A 125 2.87 -6.18 -0.56
N LEU A 126 2.68 -5.84 -1.84
CA LEU A 126 3.67 -5.09 -2.60
C LEU A 126 3.91 -3.70 -2.00
N ASP A 127 2.86 -2.95 -1.72
CA ASP A 127 2.95 -1.61 -1.14
C ASP A 127 3.60 -1.59 0.25
N VAL A 128 3.57 -2.72 0.96
CA VAL A 128 4.12 -2.87 2.31
C VAL A 128 5.64 -3.04 2.29
N CYS A 129 6.21 -3.60 1.22
CA CYS A 129 7.63 -3.98 1.18
C CYS A 129 8.43 -3.44 -0.02
N LYS A 130 7.79 -2.88 -1.07
CA LYS A 130 8.48 -2.47 -2.30
C LYS A 130 9.56 -1.41 -2.11
N ASP A 131 9.46 -0.59 -1.06
CA ASP A 131 10.47 0.43 -0.72
C ASP A 131 11.70 -0.15 0.01
N ILE A 132 11.53 -1.32 0.63
CA ILE A 132 12.51 -1.97 1.52
C ILE A 132 13.18 -3.19 0.85
N ALA A 133 12.42 -4.05 0.18
CA ALA A 133 12.88 -5.27 -0.45
C ALA A 133 12.79 -5.19 -1.98
N ILE A 134 13.63 -5.97 -2.67
CA ILE A 134 13.53 -6.13 -4.13
C ILE A 134 12.43 -7.16 -4.41
N VAL A 135 11.43 -6.78 -5.22
CA VAL A 135 10.29 -7.65 -5.52
C VAL A 135 10.29 -8.00 -6.99
N ALA A 136 10.58 -9.25 -7.34
CA ALA A 136 10.43 -9.75 -8.70
C ALA A 136 8.97 -9.63 -9.16
N GLU A 137 8.77 -9.15 -10.38
CA GLU A 137 7.42 -9.13 -10.97
C GLU A 137 7.04 -10.55 -11.38
N THR A 138 5.84 -10.97 -10.98
CA THR A 138 5.30 -12.30 -11.29
C THR A 138 3.92 -12.19 -11.94
N SER A 139 3.43 -13.26 -12.56
CA SER A 139 2.04 -13.34 -13.02
C SER A 139 1.05 -13.31 -11.84
N ASP A 140 -0.23 -13.16 -12.15
CA ASP A 140 -1.33 -13.21 -11.18
C ASP A 140 -1.45 -14.56 -10.43
N SER A 141 -0.96 -15.65 -11.02
CA SER A 141 -1.14 -17.01 -10.50
C SER A 141 0.11 -17.88 -10.61
N ALA A 142 0.09 -19.01 -9.88
CA ALA A 142 1.19 -19.98 -9.84
C ALA A 142 1.55 -20.62 -11.19
N ALA A 143 0.70 -20.48 -12.22
CA ALA A 143 0.99 -20.94 -13.58
C ALA A 143 2.27 -20.31 -14.16
N GLY A 144 2.61 -19.08 -13.75
CA GLY A 144 3.84 -18.40 -14.19
C GLY A 144 5.10 -18.76 -13.39
N MET A 145 5.04 -19.69 -12.44
CA MET A 145 6.18 -20.03 -11.56
C MET A 145 7.46 -20.37 -12.33
N ARG A 146 7.34 -21.09 -13.46
CA ARG A 146 8.49 -21.47 -14.30
C ARG A 146 9.26 -20.25 -14.85
N LYS A 147 8.58 -19.11 -15.01
CA LYS A 147 9.19 -17.84 -15.43
C LYS A 147 9.67 -17.00 -14.24
N ALA A 148 8.94 -17.03 -13.13
CA ALA A 148 9.26 -16.25 -11.92
C ALA A 148 10.54 -16.73 -11.22
N LEU A 149 10.73 -18.03 -11.03
CA LEU A 149 11.86 -18.56 -10.24
C LEU A 149 13.23 -18.21 -10.83
N PRO A 150 13.49 -18.30 -12.16
CA PRO A 150 14.75 -17.85 -12.74
C PRO A 150 15.04 -16.36 -12.52
N VAL A 151 14.01 -15.50 -12.58
CA VAL A 151 14.14 -14.06 -12.34
C VAL A 151 14.54 -13.79 -10.89
N MET A 152 13.78 -14.35 -9.94
CA MET A 152 14.10 -14.25 -8.51
C MET A 152 15.51 -14.75 -8.20
N ALA A 153 15.91 -15.90 -8.77
CA ALA A 153 17.23 -16.47 -8.56
C ALA A 153 18.36 -15.58 -9.12
N ASN A 154 18.13 -14.92 -10.26
CA ASN A 154 19.10 -13.98 -10.82
C ASN A 154 19.29 -12.75 -9.93
N LEU A 155 18.20 -12.16 -9.44
CA LEU A 155 18.24 -11.03 -8.51
C LEU A 155 18.99 -11.40 -7.22
N VAL A 156 18.68 -12.57 -6.66
CA VAL A 156 19.35 -13.10 -5.46
C VAL A 156 20.85 -13.27 -5.69
N ARG A 157 21.26 -13.88 -6.82
CA ARG A 157 22.68 -14.05 -7.16
C ARG A 157 23.42 -12.71 -7.21
N LYS A 158 22.84 -11.70 -7.85
CA LYS A 158 23.46 -10.38 -7.94
C LYS A 158 23.59 -9.70 -6.58
N ILE A 159 22.51 -9.67 -5.81
CA ILE A 159 22.47 -9.04 -4.49
C ILE A 159 23.44 -9.73 -3.53
N ALA A 160 23.45 -11.07 -3.48
CA ALA A 160 24.34 -11.83 -2.61
C ALA A 160 25.84 -11.62 -2.95
N LYS A 161 26.15 -11.29 -4.20
CA LYS A 161 27.52 -10.98 -4.65
C LYS A 161 27.89 -9.50 -4.55
N GLY A 162 26.95 -8.64 -4.18
CA GLY A 162 27.14 -7.18 -4.19
C GLY A 162 27.25 -6.60 -5.60
N GLU A 163 26.72 -7.28 -6.62
CA GLU A 163 26.62 -6.75 -7.98
C GLU A 163 25.47 -5.71 -8.05
N GLU A 164 25.67 -4.62 -8.78
CA GLU A 164 24.60 -3.64 -9.02
C GLU A 164 23.49 -4.26 -9.88
N LEU A 165 22.24 -3.98 -9.50
CA LEU A 165 21.08 -4.34 -10.30
C LEU A 165 20.93 -3.38 -11.48
N GLY A 166 20.58 -3.93 -12.65
CA GLY A 166 20.18 -3.16 -13.83
C GLY A 166 18.81 -2.49 -13.64
N LEU A 167 18.20 -2.05 -14.75
CA LEU A 167 16.88 -1.43 -14.66
C LEU A 167 15.80 -2.45 -14.27
N PRO A 168 14.74 -2.03 -13.56
CA PRO A 168 13.61 -2.90 -13.21
C PRO A 168 13.06 -3.73 -14.38
N GLU A 169 12.90 -3.10 -15.54
CA GLU A 169 12.39 -3.73 -16.77
C GLU A 169 13.36 -4.75 -17.39
N GLU A 170 14.67 -4.55 -17.22
CA GLU A 170 15.70 -5.43 -17.74
C GLU A 170 15.88 -6.68 -16.87
N GLU A 171 15.77 -6.51 -15.56
CA GLU A 171 16.03 -7.54 -14.55
C GLU A 171 14.75 -8.22 -14.03
N GLY A 172 13.56 -7.71 -14.40
CA GLY A 172 12.26 -8.30 -14.09
C GLY A 172 11.80 -8.08 -12.64
N TYR A 173 12.08 -6.92 -12.05
CA TYR A 173 11.61 -6.55 -10.73
C TYR A 173 10.76 -5.28 -10.74
N ILE A 174 9.91 -5.13 -9.73
CA ILE A 174 8.99 -4.00 -9.61
C ILE A 174 9.75 -2.75 -9.13
N PRO A 175 9.60 -1.59 -9.79
CA PRO A 175 10.27 -0.36 -9.38
C PRO A 175 9.96 0.07 -7.94
N GLN A 176 11.00 0.38 -7.16
CA GLN A 176 10.86 0.85 -5.78
C GLN A 176 10.52 2.35 -5.67
N GLY A 177 10.39 3.06 -6.80
CA GLY A 177 10.23 4.52 -6.83
C GLY A 177 11.49 5.32 -6.47
N LYS A 178 12.65 4.65 -6.28
CA LYS A 178 13.93 5.30 -6.02
C LYS A 178 14.45 5.97 -7.30
N ARG A 179 14.81 7.25 -7.19
CA ARG A 179 15.47 8.00 -8.27
C ARG A 179 16.98 7.85 -8.13
N LEU A 180 17.60 7.22 -9.12
CA LEU A 180 19.04 7.03 -9.19
C LEU A 180 19.64 7.98 -10.23
N THR A 181 20.84 8.51 -9.93
CA THR A 181 21.61 9.27 -10.89
C THR A 181 22.37 8.30 -11.78
N VAL A 182 22.00 8.24 -13.07
CA VAL A 182 22.63 7.35 -14.05
C VAL A 182 23.32 8.15 -15.16
N PHE A 183 24.37 7.59 -15.74
CA PHE A 183 24.96 8.10 -16.97
C PHE A 183 24.17 7.57 -18.17
N ALA A 184 23.69 8.47 -19.02
CA ALA A 184 22.98 8.12 -20.24
C ALA A 184 23.81 8.49 -21.47
N GLU A 185 23.67 7.71 -22.54
CA GLU A 185 24.42 7.94 -23.80
C GLU A 185 24.10 9.29 -24.43
N LYS A 186 22.81 9.68 -24.44
CA LYS A 186 22.34 10.97 -24.95
C LYS A 186 22.13 11.97 -23.82
N ARG A 187 22.35 13.26 -24.10
CA ARG A 187 22.03 14.35 -23.15
C ARG A 187 20.52 14.45 -22.94
N GLY A 188 20.09 14.84 -21.74
CA GLY A 188 18.66 14.92 -21.40
C GLY A 188 17.84 15.82 -22.33
N SER A 189 18.43 16.93 -22.82
CA SER A 189 17.76 17.81 -23.79
C SER A 189 17.43 17.12 -25.10
N GLN A 190 18.35 16.28 -25.61
CA GLN A 190 18.13 15.54 -26.85
C GLN A 190 17.02 14.49 -26.65
N ARG A 191 17.07 13.73 -25.56
CA ARG A 191 16.04 12.71 -25.25
C ARG A 191 14.66 13.34 -25.09
N ALA A 192 14.57 14.48 -24.41
CA ALA A 192 13.32 15.22 -24.26
C ALA A 192 12.74 15.69 -25.60
N VAL A 193 13.58 16.20 -26.52
CA VAL A 193 13.15 16.60 -27.86
C VAL A 193 12.74 15.39 -28.70
N GLU A 194 13.49 14.29 -28.65
CA GLU A 194 13.15 13.04 -29.34
C GLU A 194 11.79 12.50 -28.87
N MET A 195 11.53 12.44 -27.56
CA MET A 195 10.23 12.06 -27.01
C MET A 195 9.10 13.02 -27.42
N LEU A 196 9.37 14.33 -27.45
CA LEU A 196 8.39 15.32 -27.88
C LEU A 196 8.03 15.14 -29.35
N LEU A 197 9.02 14.95 -30.22
CA LEU A 197 8.81 14.73 -31.65
C LEU A 197 8.03 13.43 -31.89
N ALA A 198 8.39 12.33 -31.21
CA ALA A 198 7.66 11.07 -31.28
C ALA A 198 6.18 11.27 -30.89
N ARG A 199 5.92 11.95 -29.76
CA ARG A 199 4.56 12.26 -29.31
C ARG A 199 3.78 13.11 -30.31
N LEU A 200 4.40 14.10 -30.95
CA LEU A 200 3.75 14.98 -31.93
C LEU A 200 3.44 14.26 -33.25
N ASN A 201 4.12 13.16 -33.53
CA ASN A 201 3.94 12.33 -34.72
C ASN A 201 3.14 11.05 -34.47
N ASP A 202 2.53 10.90 -33.28
CA ASP A 202 1.84 9.67 -32.85
C ASP A 202 2.72 8.39 -32.92
N GLU A 203 4.02 8.54 -32.70
CA GLU A 203 4.98 7.43 -32.61
C GLU A 203 5.09 6.90 -31.16
N GLU A 204 5.46 5.63 -31.01
CA GLU A 204 5.71 5.05 -29.68
C GLU A 204 6.92 5.72 -29.00
N PHE A 205 6.77 6.07 -27.72
CA PHE A 205 7.86 6.56 -26.88
C PHE A 205 7.68 6.08 -25.44
N GLN A 206 8.78 5.92 -24.72
CA GLN A 206 8.78 5.59 -23.30
C GLN A 206 9.10 6.84 -22.49
N THR A 207 8.24 7.19 -21.53
CA THR A 207 8.50 8.33 -20.64
C THR A 207 9.57 7.98 -19.60
N GLU A 208 10.60 8.83 -19.47
CA GLU A 208 11.57 8.74 -18.36
C GLU A 208 10.97 9.18 -17.02
N LEU A 209 9.80 9.83 -17.05
CA LEU A 209 9.07 10.31 -15.88
C LEU A 209 7.61 9.85 -15.97
N PRO A 210 7.32 8.58 -15.65
CA PRO A 210 5.94 8.11 -15.58
C PRO A 210 5.19 8.93 -14.52
N MET A 211 4.05 9.50 -14.91
CA MET A 211 3.14 10.13 -13.97
C MET A 211 2.48 9.04 -13.12
N PRO A 212 2.16 9.31 -11.85
CA PRO A 212 1.34 8.40 -11.05
C PRO A 212 0.03 8.09 -11.78
N VAL A 213 -0.36 6.82 -11.82
CA VAL A 213 -1.69 6.41 -12.30
C VAL A 213 -2.67 6.74 -11.18
N PHE A 214 -3.58 7.66 -11.44
CA PHE A 214 -4.68 7.97 -10.52
C PHE A 214 -5.85 7.03 -10.81
N ASP A 215 -6.44 6.48 -9.76
CA ASP A 215 -7.68 5.73 -9.87
C ASP A 215 -8.81 6.65 -10.33
N THR A 216 -9.65 6.18 -11.25
CA THR A 216 -10.78 6.94 -11.79
C THR A 216 -12.06 6.31 -11.30
N VAL A 217 -12.86 7.08 -10.55
CA VAL A 217 -14.19 6.65 -10.10
C VAL A 217 -15.27 7.25 -10.99
N ASP A 218 -16.28 6.45 -11.33
CA ASP A 218 -17.45 6.95 -12.03
C ASP A 218 -18.16 8.01 -11.18
N PRO A 219 -18.46 9.20 -11.75
CA PRO A 219 -19.22 10.21 -11.03
C PRO A 219 -20.57 9.68 -10.55
N ALA A 220 -20.96 10.05 -9.32
CA ALA A 220 -22.28 9.70 -8.80
C ALA A 220 -23.39 10.27 -9.71
N PRO A 221 -24.52 9.55 -9.88
CA PRO A 221 -25.66 10.07 -10.63
C PRO A 221 -26.14 11.41 -10.07
N ALA A 222 -26.57 12.31 -10.95
CA ALA A 222 -27.07 13.61 -10.54
C ALA A 222 -28.33 13.49 -9.66
N ILE A 223 -28.37 14.25 -8.56
CA ILE A 223 -29.55 14.40 -7.71
C ILE A 223 -30.56 15.26 -8.48
N LYS A 224 -31.72 14.68 -8.79
CA LYS A 224 -32.73 15.34 -9.65
C LYS A 224 -33.50 16.45 -8.95
N ASP A 225 -33.71 16.32 -7.65
CA ASP A 225 -34.53 17.23 -6.86
C ASP A 225 -33.85 17.49 -5.52
N LEU A 226 -33.08 18.58 -5.44
CA LEU A 226 -32.31 18.94 -4.25
C LEU A 226 -33.21 19.26 -3.06
N SER A 227 -34.40 19.84 -3.27
CA SER A 227 -35.30 20.24 -2.19
C SER A 227 -35.88 19.06 -1.40
N LYS A 228 -35.62 17.82 -1.83
CA LYS A 228 -35.97 16.58 -1.13
C LYS A 228 -34.75 15.81 -0.65
N ALA A 229 -33.56 16.22 -1.05
CA ALA A 229 -32.32 15.51 -0.80
C ALA A 229 -31.80 15.76 0.61
N THR A 230 -31.27 14.72 1.23
CA THR A 230 -30.44 14.82 2.44
C THR A 230 -28.98 14.94 2.02
N ILE A 231 -28.34 16.06 2.37
CA ILE A 231 -26.95 16.36 1.99
C ILE A 231 -26.05 16.30 3.23
N ALA A 232 -24.98 15.51 3.17
CA ALA A 232 -23.99 15.41 4.24
C ALA A 232 -22.73 16.23 3.96
N LEU A 233 -22.05 16.60 5.05
CA LEU A 233 -20.78 17.31 5.03
C LEU A 233 -19.65 16.36 5.44
N VAL A 234 -18.62 16.28 4.61
CA VAL A 234 -17.37 15.58 4.89
C VAL A 234 -16.22 16.54 4.60
N THR A 235 -15.17 16.53 5.42
CA THR A 235 -14.01 17.39 5.20
C THR A 235 -12.70 16.65 5.39
N SER A 236 -11.72 16.92 4.52
CA SER A 236 -10.32 16.54 4.74
C SER A 236 -9.49 17.64 5.42
N GLY A 237 -10.11 18.77 5.77
CA GLY A 237 -9.46 19.92 6.38
C GLY A 237 -9.22 19.79 7.89
N GLY A 238 -9.42 18.60 8.46
CA GLY A 238 -9.09 18.30 9.86
C GLY A 238 -9.87 19.11 10.89
N MET A 239 -11.12 19.48 10.59
CA MET A 239 -11.96 20.21 11.55
C MET A 239 -12.45 19.27 12.65
N VAL A 240 -12.11 19.54 13.91
CA VAL A 240 -12.43 18.71 15.08
C VAL A 240 -12.89 19.59 16.25
N PRO A 241 -13.61 19.06 17.25
CA PRO A 241 -13.85 19.77 18.49
C PRO A 241 -12.56 20.22 19.15
N LEU A 242 -12.61 21.37 19.82
CA LEU A 242 -11.46 21.96 20.49
C LEU A 242 -10.79 20.95 21.43
N GLY A 243 -9.47 20.85 21.32
CA GLY A 243 -8.68 19.87 22.08
C GLY A 243 -8.55 18.50 21.42
N ASN A 244 -9.18 18.28 20.25
CA ASN A 244 -9.05 17.06 19.45
C ASN A 244 -9.28 15.78 20.30
N PRO A 245 -10.50 15.59 20.84
CA PRO A 245 -10.79 14.51 21.80
C PRO A 245 -10.48 13.11 21.24
N ASP A 246 -10.71 12.92 19.94
CA ASP A 246 -10.47 11.65 19.26
C ASP A 246 -9.00 11.43 18.89
N ARG A 247 -8.13 12.43 19.15
CA ARG A 247 -6.69 12.39 18.85
C ARG A 247 -6.41 12.01 17.39
N ILE A 248 -7.16 12.59 16.46
CA ILE A 248 -6.88 12.46 15.02
C ILE A 248 -5.54 13.13 14.73
N GLN A 249 -4.70 12.48 13.92
CA GLN A 249 -3.36 13.00 13.64
C GLN A 249 -3.42 14.20 12.70
N SER A 250 -2.57 15.20 12.95
CA SER A 250 -2.49 16.43 12.14
C SER A 250 -1.95 16.21 10.72
N ALA A 251 -1.23 15.11 10.52
CA ALA A 251 -0.77 14.59 9.24
C ALA A 251 -0.77 13.05 9.27
N SER A 252 -0.85 12.44 8.10
CA SER A 252 -0.89 10.98 7.92
C SER A 252 -1.96 10.32 8.79
N ALA A 253 -3.20 10.81 8.71
CA ALA A 253 -4.31 10.30 9.52
C ALA A 253 -4.45 8.78 9.38
N GLN A 254 -4.66 8.13 10.53
CA GLN A 254 -4.94 6.69 10.62
C GLN A 254 -6.42 6.42 10.92
N LYS A 255 -7.21 7.49 11.09
CA LYS A 255 -8.63 7.46 11.45
C LYS A 255 -9.35 8.73 11.00
N TRP A 256 -10.66 8.69 11.06
CA TRP A 256 -11.57 9.80 10.80
C TRP A 256 -12.48 10.02 12.02
N GLY A 257 -13.14 11.18 12.09
CA GLY A 257 -14.06 11.57 13.15
C GLY A 257 -15.46 11.80 12.60
N LYS A 258 -16.46 11.66 13.48
CA LYS A 258 -17.88 11.91 13.22
C LYS A 258 -18.47 12.69 14.37
N TYR A 259 -19.12 13.81 14.07
CA TYR A 259 -19.62 14.72 15.10
C TYR A 259 -21.05 15.14 14.81
N ASP A 260 -21.88 15.10 15.85
CA ASP A 260 -23.28 15.54 15.82
C ASP A 260 -23.34 17.07 15.74
N VAL A 261 -24.06 17.57 14.76
CA VAL A 261 -24.32 18.99 14.52
C VAL A 261 -25.81 19.28 14.35
N SER A 262 -26.69 18.34 14.74
CA SER A 262 -28.16 18.47 14.65
C SER A 262 -28.71 19.75 15.28
N SER A 263 -28.10 20.16 16.39
CA SER A 263 -28.48 21.34 17.19
C SER A 263 -27.73 22.62 16.79
N ARG A 264 -26.96 22.59 15.69
CA ARG A 264 -26.09 23.68 15.27
C ARG A 264 -26.52 24.24 13.92
N ASP A 265 -26.44 25.57 13.83
CA ASP A 265 -26.60 26.30 12.58
C ASP A 265 -25.26 26.62 11.91
N ALA A 266 -24.13 26.48 12.62
CA ALA A 266 -22.78 26.85 12.17
C ALA A 266 -21.72 26.14 13.04
N LEU A 267 -20.50 25.98 12.52
CA LEU A 267 -19.33 25.57 13.28
C LEU A 267 -18.63 26.81 13.85
N THR A 268 -18.57 26.91 15.17
CA THR A 268 -18.02 28.07 15.88
C THR A 268 -16.80 27.69 16.71
N GLY A 269 -16.25 28.59 17.52
CA GLY A 269 -14.98 28.44 18.27
C GLY A 269 -14.88 27.25 19.25
N GLU A 270 -15.88 26.38 19.29
CA GLU A 270 -15.80 25.03 19.88
C GLU A 270 -15.14 24.01 18.95
N TYR A 271 -14.81 24.41 17.72
CA TYR A 271 -14.07 23.62 16.74
C TYR A 271 -12.75 24.30 16.37
N CYS A 272 -11.77 23.49 16.03
CA CYS A 272 -10.48 23.94 15.50
C CYS A 272 -10.00 22.98 14.41
N THR A 273 -9.17 23.48 13.50
CA THR A 273 -8.43 22.59 12.60
C THR A 273 -7.19 22.03 13.28
N ILE A 274 -6.94 20.74 13.08
CA ILE A 274 -5.68 20.07 13.38
C ILE A 274 -4.81 19.87 12.12
N HIS A 275 -5.26 20.34 10.97
CA HIS A 275 -4.63 20.03 9.70
C HIS A 275 -3.26 20.72 9.55
N GLY A 276 -2.20 19.94 9.35
CA GLY A 276 -0.82 20.46 9.29
C GLY A 276 -0.42 21.16 7.99
N GLY A 277 -1.31 21.23 7.00
CA GLY A 277 -1.00 21.70 5.64
C GLY A 277 -1.30 23.18 5.34
N PHE A 278 -1.90 23.93 6.27
CA PHE A 278 -2.19 25.36 6.09
C PHE A 278 -2.19 26.12 7.43
N ASP A 279 -2.17 27.46 7.37
CA ASP A 279 -2.21 28.33 8.56
C ASP A 279 -3.58 28.22 9.26
N PRO A 280 -3.63 27.73 10.52
CA PRO A 280 -4.89 27.47 11.18
C PRO A 280 -5.60 28.73 11.70
N VAL A 281 -4.96 29.91 11.72
CA VAL A 281 -5.54 31.13 12.31
C VAL A 281 -6.91 31.45 11.71
N TYR A 282 -6.97 31.56 10.38
CA TYR A 282 -8.19 31.89 9.66
C TYR A 282 -9.25 30.79 9.72
N ALA A 283 -8.85 29.52 9.79
CA ALA A 283 -9.79 28.42 9.94
C ALA A 283 -10.35 28.32 11.37
N ASN A 284 -9.56 28.66 12.38
CA ASN A 284 -10.00 28.65 13.77
C ASN A 284 -10.86 29.87 14.12
N GLU A 285 -10.62 31.01 13.48
CA GLU A 285 -11.48 32.20 13.60
C GLU A 285 -12.88 31.96 13.01
N LEU A 286 -12.97 31.20 11.91
CA LEU A 286 -14.23 30.83 11.25
C LEU A 286 -14.16 29.37 10.73
N PRO A 287 -14.51 28.38 11.56
CA PRO A 287 -14.46 26.95 11.21
C PRO A 287 -15.26 26.57 9.96
N ASP A 288 -16.40 27.23 9.73
CA ASP A 288 -17.22 27.01 8.54
C ASP A 288 -16.49 27.30 7.21
N ARG A 289 -15.40 28.08 7.23
CA ARG A 289 -14.53 28.26 6.06
C ARG A 289 -13.97 26.94 5.52
N VAL A 290 -13.75 25.97 6.40
CA VAL A 290 -13.22 24.64 6.07
C VAL A 290 -14.36 23.63 5.94
N ALA A 291 -15.35 23.71 6.82
CA ALA A 291 -16.48 22.78 6.87
C ALA A 291 -17.79 23.58 6.93
N PRO A 292 -18.33 24.04 5.78
CA PRO A 292 -19.40 25.05 5.69
C PRO A 292 -20.77 24.49 6.08
N LEU A 293 -20.99 24.30 7.37
CA LEU A 293 -22.28 23.90 7.91
C LEU A 293 -23.27 25.05 7.84
N ASP A 294 -22.80 26.28 8.04
CA ASP A 294 -23.57 27.52 7.92
C ASP A 294 -24.34 27.62 6.59
N ILE A 295 -23.64 27.44 5.47
CA ILE A 295 -24.23 27.51 4.13
C ILE A 295 -25.19 26.33 3.90
N LEU A 296 -24.85 25.12 4.36
CA LEU A 296 -25.77 23.98 4.27
C LEU A 296 -27.07 24.23 5.04
N LYS A 297 -26.99 24.85 6.21
CA LYS A 297 -28.14 25.21 7.04
C LYS A 297 -28.95 26.35 6.44
N GLU A 298 -28.30 27.31 5.80
CA GLU A 298 -28.97 28.37 5.02
C GLU A 298 -29.76 27.78 3.85
N LEU A 299 -29.14 26.92 3.05
CA LEU A 299 -29.80 26.25 1.91
C LEU A 299 -30.96 25.35 2.34
N GLU A 300 -30.87 24.71 3.51
CA GLU A 300 -31.98 23.95 4.11
C GLU A 300 -33.14 24.89 4.49
N LYS A 301 -32.85 26.03 5.13
CA LYS A 301 -33.87 27.02 5.52
C LYS A 301 -34.56 27.67 4.31
N GLU A 302 -33.83 27.87 3.22
CA GLU A 302 -34.36 28.37 1.95
C GLU A 302 -35.18 27.31 1.18
N GLY A 303 -35.13 26.05 1.61
CA GLY A 303 -35.76 24.92 0.93
C GLY A 303 -35.06 24.53 -0.38
N TYR A 304 -33.83 25.02 -0.61
CA TYR A 304 -33.02 24.63 -1.77
C TYR A 304 -32.56 23.19 -1.66
N ILE A 305 -32.22 22.75 -0.43
CA ILE A 305 -32.03 21.35 -0.08
C ILE A 305 -33.12 20.87 0.87
N GLY A 306 -33.39 19.56 0.88
CA GLY A 306 -34.41 18.97 1.76
C GLY A 306 -33.97 18.93 3.22
N LYS A 307 -32.73 18.48 3.47
CA LYS A 307 -32.18 18.39 4.82
C LYS A 307 -30.65 18.44 4.81
N ALA A 308 -30.05 19.16 5.77
CA ALA A 308 -28.65 18.98 6.09
C ALA A 308 -28.49 17.79 7.07
N PHE A 309 -27.66 16.81 6.73
CA PHE A 309 -27.45 15.62 7.54
C PHE A 309 -26.90 16.00 8.93
N GLU A 310 -27.33 15.26 9.95
CA GLU A 310 -27.14 15.63 11.35
C GLU A 310 -25.72 15.38 11.88
N TYR A 311 -24.90 14.65 11.11
CA TYR A 311 -23.48 14.43 11.40
C TYR A 311 -22.61 15.01 10.29
N PHE A 312 -21.46 15.55 10.65
CA PHE A 312 -20.36 15.74 9.69
C PHE A 312 -19.21 14.79 10.00
N TYR A 313 -18.44 14.48 8.96
CA TYR A 313 -17.27 13.60 9.05
C TYR A 313 -16.01 14.38 8.74
N THR A 314 -14.91 14.02 9.38
CA THR A 314 -13.63 14.71 9.23
C THR A 314 -12.45 13.75 9.19
N THR A 315 -11.43 14.12 8.44
CA THR A 315 -10.07 13.53 8.55
C THR A 315 -9.05 14.59 8.17
N THR A 316 -7.76 14.29 8.25
CA THR A 316 -6.71 15.16 7.70
C THR A 316 -6.25 14.64 6.34
N GLY A 317 -6.23 15.50 5.33
CA GLY A 317 -5.71 15.15 4.00
C GLY A 317 -4.18 15.16 3.93
N THR A 318 -3.53 15.99 4.74
CA THR A 318 -2.06 16.13 4.73
C THR A 318 -1.34 14.80 4.98
N GLY A 319 -0.61 14.31 3.98
CA GLY A 319 0.23 13.12 4.14
C GLY A 319 -0.53 11.82 4.38
N THR A 320 -1.86 11.80 4.22
CA THR A 320 -2.68 10.60 4.35
C THR A 320 -2.45 9.71 3.13
N SER A 321 -2.17 8.42 3.39
CA SER A 321 -1.88 7.48 2.30
C SER A 321 -3.12 7.24 1.45
N VAL A 322 -2.91 6.86 0.18
CA VAL A 322 -4.01 6.48 -0.73
C VAL A 322 -4.83 5.34 -0.13
N GLY A 323 -4.18 4.30 0.40
CA GLY A 323 -4.87 3.17 1.03
C GLY A 323 -5.75 3.58 2.22
N ASN A 324 -5.26 4.46 3.11
CA ASN A 324 -6.09 4.98 4.21
C ASN A 324 -7.24 5.86 3.68
N SER A 325 -6.99 6.67 2.66
CA SER A 325 -8.03 7.52 2.05
C SER A 325 -9.15 6.68 1.44
N VAL A 326 -8.81 5.60 0.73
CA VAL A 326 -9.77 4.63 0.18
C VAL A 326 -10.57 3.96 1.29
N LYS A 327 -9.88 3.52 2.36
CA LYS A 327 -10.53 2.93 3.54
C LYS A 327 -11.54 3.90 4.17
N PHE A 328 -11.14 5.14 4.44
CA PHE A 328 -12.01 6.15 5.05
C PHE A 328 -13.20 6.48 4.17
N GLY A 329 -12.98 6.69 2.86
CA GLY A 329 -14.05 6.95 1.91
C GLY A 329 -15.06 5.79 1.83
N THR A 330 -14.58 4.54 1.90
CA THR A 330 -15.44 3.35 1.89
C THR A 330 -16.27 3.24 3.17
N GLU A 331 -15.65 3.45 4.33
CA GLU A 331 -16.32 3.39 5.65
C GLU A 331 -17.36 4.52 5.80
N ILE A 332 -16.97 5.77 5.54
CA ILE A 332 -17.86 6.94 5.61
C ILE A 332 -18.98 6.81 4.58
N GLY A 333 -18.66 6.45 3.34
CA GLY A 333 -19.64 6.28 2.27
C GLY A 333 -20.68 5.19 2.58
N LYS A 334 -20.26 4.10 3.24
CA LYS A 334 -21.17 3.06 3.73
C LYS A 334 -22.14 3.61 4.77
N GLU A 335 -21.65 4.32 5.79
CA GLU A 335 -22.53 4.91 6.81
C GLU A 335 -23.55 5.89 6.22
N LEU A 336 -23.09 6.77 5.33
CA LEU A 336 -23.94 7.77 4.69
C LEU A 336 -25.02 7.11 3.82
N LYS A 337 -24.66 6.08 3.06
CA LYS A 337 -25.61 5.31 2.24
C LYS A 337 -26.64 4.59 3.10
N GLU A 338 -26.23 3.98 4.21
CA GLU A 338 -27.13 3.29 5.15
C GLU A 338 -28.07 4.28 5.85
N ALA A 339 -27.61 5.51 6.10
CA ALA A 339 -28.40 6.60 6.66
C ALA A 339 -29.35 7.28 5.65
N GLY A 340 -29.35 6.85 4.38
CA GLY A 340 -30.21 7.42 3.35
C GLY A 340 -29.79 8.83 2.90
N VAL A 341 -28.50 9.15 3.00
CA VAL A 341 -27.95 10.41 2.47
C VAL A 341 -27.88 10.32 0.94
N ASP A 342 -28.44 11.34 0.28
CA ASP A 342 -28.54 11.41 -1.18
C ASP A 342 -27.29 12.03 -1.83
N GLY A 343 -26.58 12.89 -1.10
CA GLY A 343 -25.43 13.61 -1.61
C GLY A 343 -24.42 14.00 -0.52
N VAL A 344 -23.17 14.18 -0.93
CA VAL A 344 -22.08 14.54 -0.03
C VAL A 344 -21.31 15.72 -0.59
N ILE A 345 -21.11 16.74 0.24
CA ILE A 345 -20.11 17.78 -0.02
C ILE A 345 -18.84 17.35 0.71
N LEU A 346 -17.80 17.02 -0.07
CA LEU A 346 -16.46 16.77 0.44
C LEU A 346 -15.61 18.03 0.26
N THR A 347 -15.34 18.76 1.33
CA THR A 347 -14.45 19.92 1.27
C THR A 347 -12.99 19.50 1.43
N SER A 348 -12.13 20.05 0.57
CA SER A 348 -10.69 19.91 0.67
C SER A 348 -10.06 21.07 1.42
N THR A 349 -8.76 20.94 1.65
CA THR A 349 -7.86 21.99 2.13
C THR A 349 -7.89 23.26 1.29
#